data_AF-Q12B64-F1
#
_entry.id   AF-Q12B64-F1
#
_cell.length_a   1.000
_cell.length_b   1.000
_cell.length_c   1.000
_cell.angle_alpha   90.00
_cell.angle_beta   90.00
_cell.angle_gamma   90.00
#
_symmetry.space_group_name_H-M   'P 1'
#
loop_
_entity.id
_entity.type
_entity.pdbx_description
1 polymer ?
#
loop_
_entity_poly.entity_id
_entity_poly.type
_entity_poly.pdbx_seq_one_letter_code
_entity_poly.pdbx_strand_id
1 'polypeptide(L)'
;MPENKSTGGAIATTTLEASFPAPLGRAHARRLREIYRSAGWPCQDVLEIELLAAGLLQRIAGPAGHETLRVTDTGVAYLAVTLVRNRAALSKHEALVEHVACEMVRAGRITWRGLGLRAQLPPAEEGGPARWCMARPDVFSIRNTSVQEYVDPIVHEIKVHRADLLGDLRRPEKRAAYLDLGGECWYVLGCDAKGRPIGTADEIPLECGVMVMEANRLTVARAAPRRSRQPLPVGVWMALAKAAPVTGLIDDEQGLLADAEQN
;
A
#
# COMPACT_ATOMS: atom_id res chain seq x y z
N MET A 1 -33.47 -61.30 51.24
CA MET A 1 -34.45 -60.36 50.68
C MET A 1 -34.36 -59.08 51.49
N PRO A 2 -33.51 -58.14 51.05
CA PRO A 2 -34.04 -56.94 50.43
C PRO A 2 -33.34 -56.60 49.11
N GLU A 3 -34.09 -56.04 48.17
CA GLU A 3 -33.60 -55.41 46.95
C GLU A 3 -32.98 -54.05 47.29
N ASN A 4 -31.72 -53.83 46.89
CA ASN A 4 -31.10 -52.50 46.94
C ASN A 4 -30.81 -52.06 45.51
N LYS A 5 -31.64 -51.16 44.98
CA LYS A 5 -31.42 -50.51 43.68
C LYS A 5 -30.26 -49.54 43.80
N SER A 6 -29.11 -49.90 43.21
CA SER A 6 -28.02 -48.97 42.97
C SER A 6 -28.30 -48.21 41.69
N THR A 7 -28.78 -46.98 41.82
CA THR A 7 -28.86 -45.98 40.75
C THR A 7 -27.45 -45.57 40.34
N GLY A 8 -26.99 -46.07 39.20
CA GLY A 8 -25.81 -45.55 38.50
C GLY A 8 -26.12 -44.17 37.92
N GLY A 9 -25.65 -43.12 38.59
CA GLY A 9 -25.64 -41.77 38.04
C GLY A 9 -24.53 -41.66 36.99
N ALA A 10 -24.92 -41.66 35.72
CA ALA A 10 -24.03 -41.30 34.62
C ALA A 10 -23.68 -39.81 34.75
N ILE A 11 -22.40 -39.51 34.97
CA ILE A 11 -21.89 -38.14 34.95
C ILE A 11 -21.75 -37.76 33.48
N ALA A 12 -22.75 -37.07 32.93
CA ALA A 12 -22.66 -36.46 31.62
C ALA A 12 -21.58 -35.36 31.68
N THR A 13 -20.41 -35.63 31.12
CA THR A 13 -19.40 -34.60 30.86
C THR A 13 -19.91 -33.76 29.70
N THR A 14 -20.69 -32.73 30.01
CA THR A 14 -21.11 -31.72 29.04
C THR A 14 -19.89 -30.91 28.63
N THR A 15 -19.27 -31.27 27.51
CA THR A 15 -18.30 -30.43 26.80
C THR A 15 -19.01 -29.13 26.43
N LEU A 16 -18.65 -28.03 27.09
CA LEU A 16 -19.07 -26.70 26.69
C LEU A 16 -18.43 -26.38 25.34
N GLU A 17 -19.18 -26.55 24.25
CA GLU A 17 -18.85 -25.94 22.97
C GLU A 17 -18.95 -24.41 23.11
N ALA A 18 -17.83 -23.79 23.47
CA ALA A 18 -17.70 -22.35 23.47
C ALA A 18 -17.59 -21.85 22.01
N SER A 19 -18.74 -21.66 21.36
CA SER A 19 -18.82 -20.91 20.11
C SER A 19 -18.70 -19.42 20.40
N PHE A 20 -17.51 -18.84 20.20
CA PHE A 20 -17.39 -17.38 20.12
C PHE A 20 -16.33 -16.92 19.11
N PRO A 21 -16.67 -16.80 17.82
CA PRO A 21 -15.97 -15.86 16.96
C PRO A 21 -16.68 -14.50 17.04
N ALA A 22 -16.09 -13.56 17.78
CA ALA A 22 -16.41 -12.15 17.62
C ALA A 22 -16.20 -11.75 16.14
N PRO A 23 -17.00 -10.84 15.57
CA PRO A 23 -16.85 -10.47 14.17
C PRO A 23 -15.48 -9.85 13.92
N LEU A 24 -14.64 -10.57 13.18
CA LEU A 24 -13.31 -10.12 12.80
C LEU A 24 -13.42 -8.92 11.85
N GLY A 25 -12.73 -7.84 12.19
CA GLY A 25 -12.76 -6.57 11.49
C GLY A 25 -11.47 -6.23 10.76
N ARG A 26 -11.42 -4.99 10.23
CA ARG A 26 -10.22 -4.45 9.55
C ARG A 26 -8.99 -4.40 10.47
N ALA A 27 -9.19 -4.16 11.77
CA ALA A 27 -8.11 -4.14 12.76
C ALA A 27 -7.45 -5.52 12.91
N HIS A 28 -8.25 -6.59 12.99
CA HIS A 28 -7.78 -7.99 13.02
C HIS A 28 -6.99 -8.34 11.76
N ALA A 29 -7.52 -8.00 10.59
CA ALA A 29 -6.83 -8.24 9.31
C ALA A 29 -5.53 -7.44 9.17
N ARG A 30 -5.40 -6.30 9.86
CA ARG A 30 -4.13 -5.55 9.94
C ARG A 30 -3.15 -6.25 10.88
N ARG A 31 -3.58 -6.57 12.10
CA ARG A 31 -2.76 -7.27 13.11
C ARG A 31 -2.24 -8.60 12.59
N LEU A 32 -3.10 -9.41 11.98
CA LEU A 32 -2.71 -10.70 11.40
C LEU A 32 -1.63 -10.55 10.32
N ARG A 33 -1.69 -9.49 9.51
CA ARG A 33 -0.67 -9.14 8.51
C ARG A 33 0.64 -8.64 9.10
N GLU A 34 0.60 -7.96 10.24
CA GLU A 34 1.81 -7.54 10.98
C GLU A 34 2.53 -8.78 11.52
N ILE A 35 1.79 -9.72 12.13
CA ILE A 35 2.34 -10.99 12.62
C ILE A 35 2.88 -11.83 11.46
N TYR A 36 2.16 -11.94 10.34
CA TYR A 36 2.64 -12.67 9.15
C TYR A 36 3.98 -12.18 8.60
N ARG A 37 4.25 -10.87 8.70
CA ARG A 37 5.46 -10.21 8.16
C ARG A 37 6.57 -10.03 9.21
N SER A 38 6.38 -10.49 10.43
CA SER A 38 7.33 -10.31 11.53
C SER A 38 7.71 -11.66 12.15
N ALA A 39 8.63 -11.62 13.11
CA ALA A 39 9.03 -12.81 13.88
C ALA A 39 7.96 -13.29 14.88
N GLY A 40 6.74 -12.72 14.87
CA GLY A 40 5.64 -13.22 15.67
C GLY A 40 5.67 -12.83 17.15
N TRP A 41 6.23 -11.68 17.52
CA TRP A 41 6.27 -11.26 18.92
C TRP A 41 4.86 -11.04 19.50
N PRO A 42 4.51 -11.66 20.65
CA PRO A 42 3.20 -11.46 21.27
C PRO A 42 2.97 -10.00 21.68
N CYS A 43 1.80 -9.49 21.37
CA CYS A 43 1.31 -8.18 21.80
C CYS A 43 0.44 -8.27 23.07
N GLN A 44 -0.12 -9.45 23.35
CA GLN A 44 -0.97 -9.74 24.51
C GLN A 44 -2.16 -8.77 24.64
N ASP A 45 -2.73 -8.36 23.50
CA ASP A 45 -3.87 -7.45 23.43
C ASP A 45 -5.18 -8.17 23.06
N VAL A 46 -6.29 -7.42 23.06
CA VAL A 46 -7.63 -7.97 22.74
C VAL A 46 -7.70 -8.53 21.32
N LEU A 47 -7.01 -7.90 20.36
CA LEU A 47 -7.00 -8.38 18.97
C LEU A 47 -6.28 -9.72 18.85
N GLU A 48 -5.17 -9.90 19.58
CA GLU A 48 -4.46 -11.17 19.65
C GLU A 48 -5.34 -12.28 20.25
N ILE A 49 -6.04 -11.99 21.34
CA ILE A 49 -6.96 -12.96 21.98
C ILE A 49 -8.03 -13.42 20.97
N GLU A 50 -8.65 -12.48 20.26
CA GLU A 50 -9.70 -12.79 19.28
C GLU A 50 -9.15 -13.55 18.05
N LEU A 51 -7.93 -13.23 17.60
CA LEU A 51 -7.26 -13.95 16.50
C LEU A 51 -6.83 -15.38 16.89
N LEU A 52 -6.40 -15.59 18.14
CA LEU A 52 -6.11 -16.92 18.70
C LEU A 52 -7.40 -17.73 18.86
N ALA A 53 -8.46 -17.12 19.40
CA ALA A 53 -9.76 -17.77 19.56
C ALA A 53 -10.38 -18.16 18.21
N ALA A 54 -10.17 -17.34 17.17
CA ALA A 54 -10.58 -17.64 15.80
C ALA A 54 -9.68 -18.66 15.07
N GLY A 55 -8.62 -19.16 15.70
CA GLY A 55 -7.69 -20.11 15.11
C GLY A 55 -6.87 -19.55 13.94
N LEU A 56 -6.79 -18.22 13.79
CA LEU A 56 -5.99 -17.55 12.75
C LEU A 56 -4.53 -17.37 13.17
N LEU A 57 -4.27 -17.41 14.48
CA LEU A 57 -2.95 -17.44 15.09
C LEU A 57 -2.80 -18.71 15.94
N GLN A 58 -1.55 -19.14 16.13
CA GLN A 58 -1.17 -20.16 17.09
C GLN A 58 0.07 -19.71 17.87
N ARG A 59 0.15 -20.10 19.14
CA ARG A 59 1.35 -19.91 19.98
C ARG A 59 2.35 -21.03 19.72
N ILE A 60 3.60 -20.66 19.54
CA ILE A 60 4.74 -21.57 19.37
C ILE A 60 5.71 -21.32 20.52
N ALA A 61 5.97 -22.35 21.31
CA ALA A 61 7.01 -22.30 22.34
C ALA A 61 8.39 -22.38 21.69
N GLY A 62 9.23 -21.37 21.96
CA GLY A 62 10.63 -21.36 21.57
C GLY A 62 11.47 -22.25 22.50
N PRO A 63 12.65 -22.69 22.04
CA PRO A 63 13.54 -23.56 22.83
C PRO A 63 14.05 -22.90 24.13
N ALA A 64 14.01 -21.57 24.21
CA ALA A 64 14.36 -20.79 25.40
C ALA A 64 13.15 -20.40 26.27
N GLY A 65 11.98 -21.02 26.06
CA GLY A 65 10.77 -20.82 26.87
C GLY A 65 9.95 -19.56 26.56
N HIS A 66 10.38 -18.73 25.61
CA HIS A 66 9.57 -17.61 25.11
C HIS A 66 8.52 -18.11 24.13
N GLU A 67 7.32 -17.52 24.14
CA GLU A 67 6.29 -17.80 23.15
C GLU A 67 6.37 -16.81 21.99
N THR A 68 6.18 -17.32 20.76
CA THR A 68 5.95 -16.52 19.55
C THR A 68 4.61 -16.89 18.94
N LEU A 69 4.10 -16.05 18.05
CA LEU A 69 2.86 -16.22 17.32
C LEU A 69 3.17 -16.56 15.88
N ARG A 70 2.55 -17.63 15.38
CA ARG A 70 2.57 -17.99 13.97
C ARG A 70 1.18 -17.86 13.40
N VAL A 71 1.09 -17.32 12.18
CA VAL A 71 -0.15 -17.35 11.40
C VAL A 71 -0.41 -18.78 10.95
N THR A 72 -1.61 -19.30 11.22
CA THR A 72 -2.04 -20.65 10.81
C THR A 72 -2.41 -20.68 9.33
N ASP A 73 -2.58 -21.86 8.74
CA ASP A 73 -3.04 -21.97 7.35
C ASP A 73 -4.44 -21.34 7.16
N THR A 74 -5.32 -21.48 8.16
CA THR A 74 -6.61 -20.77 8.20
C THR A 74 -6.42 -19.25 8.23
N GLY A 75 -5.44 -18.77 8.99
CA GLY A 75 -5.02 -17.36 9.01
C GLY A 75 -4.51 -16.89 7.65
N VAL A 76 -3.69 -17.68 6.96
CA VAL A 76 -3.19 -17.40 5.61
C VAL A 76 -4.34 -17.36 4.61
N ALA A 77 -5.26 -18.33 4.65
CA ALA A 77 -6.46 -18.34 3.80
C ALA A 77 -7.35 -17.13 4.03
N TYR A 78 -7.54 -16.72 5.29
CA TYR A 78 -8.28 -15.50 5.65
C TYR A 78 -7.61 -14.24 5.09
N LEU A 79 -6.26 -14.15 5.16
CA LEU A 79 -5.50 -13.07 4.54
C LEU A 79 -5.68 -13.07 3.02
N ALA A 80 -5.61 -14.24 2.37
CA ALA A 80 -5.80 -14.37 0.93
C ALA A 80 -7.20 -13.92 0.48
N VAL A 81 -8.26 -14.36 1.17
CA VAL A 81 -9.64 -13.92 0.89
C VAL A 81 -9.80 -12.42 1.10
N THR A 82 -9.21 -11.87 2.17
CA THR A 82 -9.23 -10.43 2.43
C THR A 82 -8.49 -9.66 1.34
N LEU A 83 -7.36 -10.17 0.85
CA LEU A 83 -6.61 -9.59 -0.26
C LEU A 83 -7.40 -9.63 -1.57
N VAL A 84 -8.03 -10.76 -1.90
CA VAL A 84 -8.87 -10.91 -3.11
C VAL A 84 -10.09 -10.00 -3.04
N ARG A 85 -10.78 -9.93 -1.89
CA ARG A 85 -11.93 -9.04 -1.69
C ARG A 85 -11.52 -7.56 -1.78
N ASN A 86 -10.39 -7.19 -1.19
CA ASN A 86 -9.86 -5.83 -1.32
C ASN A 86 -9.50 -5.51 -2.78
N ARG A 87 -8.87 -6.45 -3.50
CA ARG A 87 -8.50 -6.33 -4.92
C ARG A 87 -9.75 -6.21 -5.81
N ALA A 88 -10.77 -7.03 -5.57
CA ALA A 88 -12.05 -6.99 -6.28
C ALA A 88 -12.88 -5.72 -5.95
N ALA A 89 -12.61 -5.10 -4.81
CA ALA A 89 -13.26 -3.87 -4.37
C ALA A 89 -12.45 -2.59 -4.68
N LEU A 90 -11.32 -2.69 -5.41
CA LEU A 90 -10.56 -1.50 -5.78
C LEU A 90 -11.41 -0.62 -6.68
N SER A 91 -11.55 0.64 -6.30
CA SER A 91 -12.10 1.65 -7.20
C SER A 91 -11.24 1.72 -8.45
N LYS A 92 -11.78 2.23 -9.56
CA LYS A 92 -11.00 2.47 -10.79
C LYS A 92 -9.72 3.27 -10.52
N HIS A 93 -9.79 4.20 -9.57
CA HIS A 93 -8.67 4.99 -9.10
C HIS A 93 -7.60 4.11 -8.45
N GLU A 94 -7.96 3.36 -7.43
CA GLU A 94 -7.02 2.52 -6.69
C GLU A 94 -6.38 1.44 -7.57
N ALA A 95 -7.13 0.88 -8.52
CA ALA A 95 -6.59 -0.06 -9.51
C ALA A 95 -5.53 0.59 -10.41
N LEU A 96 -5.77 1.82 -10.86
CA LEU A 96 -4.79 2.57 -11.66
C LEU A 96 -3.58 2.99 -10.81
N VAL A 97 -3.78 3.35 -9.55
CA VAL A 97 -2.69 3.65 -8.58
C VAL A 97 -1.80 2.43 -8.38
N GLU A 98 -2.39 1.25 -8.17
CA GLU A 98 -1.63 0.00 -8.07
C GLU A 98 -0.85 -0.29 -9.36
N HIS A 99 -1.49 -0.16 -10.53
CA HIS A 99 -0.82 -0.40 -11.80
C HIS A 99 0.38 0.54 -12.02
N VAL A 100 0.20 1.84 -11.83
CA VAL A 100 1.29 2.83 -11.95
C VAL A 100 2.41 2.52 -10.96
N ALA A 101 2.08 2.19 -9.70
CA ALA A 101 3.09 1.87 -8.72
C ALA A 101 3.88 0.59 -9.09
N CYS A 102 3.21 -0.45 -9.59
CA CYS A 102 3.87 -1.65 -10.08
C CYS A 102 4.80 -1.37 -11.26
N GLU A 103 4.38 -0.52 -12.20
CA GLU A 103 5.24 -0.11 -13.33
C GLU A 103 6.49 0.66 -12.85
N MET A 104 6.36 1.52 -11.85
CA MET A 104 7.52 2.21 -11.27
C MET A 104 8.48 1.24 -10.58
N VAL A 105 7.97 0.24 -9.87
CA VAL A 105 8.79 -0.81 -9.25
C VAL A 105 9.47 -1.67 -10.33
N ARG A 106 8.76 -2.06 -11.39
CA ARG A 106 9.33 -2.75 -12.56
C ARG A 106 10.43 -1.95 -13.24
N ALA A 107 10.30 -0.62 -13.25
CA ALA A 107 11.33 0.30 -13.74
C ALA A 107 12.51 0.49 -12.75
N GLY A 108 12.59 -0.32 -11.68
CA GLY A 108 13.69 -0.29 -10.71
C GLY A 108 13.61 0.85 -9.69
N ARG A 109 12.44 1.48 -9.53
CA ARG A 109 12.24 2.59 -8.58
C ARG A 109 11.66 2.10 -7.26
N ILE A 110 12.09 2.71 -6.16
CA ILE A 110 11.45 2.52 -4.85
C ILE A 110 10.20 3.39 -4.84
N THR A 111 9.04 2.78 -4.56
CA THR A 111 7.74 3.41 -4.82
C THR A 111 6.83 3.30 -3.60
N TRP A 112 6.02 4.32 -3.34
CA TRP A 112 5.03 4.37 -2.27
C TRP A 112 3.69 4.88 -2.79
N ARG A 113 2.60 4.53 -2.09
CA ARG A 113 1.23 4.99 -2.36
C ARG A 113 0.65 5.67 -1.13
N GLY A 114 -0.20 6.68 -1.33
CA GLY A 114 -0.98 7.31 -0.26
C GLY A 114 -0.13 8.02 0.82
N LEU A 115 1.07 8.48 0.48
CA LEU A 115 1.95 9.20 1.40
C LEU A 115 1.39 10.58 1.76
N GLY A 116 1.65 11.03 2.99
CA GLY A 116 1.50 12.43 3.37
C GLY A 116 2.88 13.08 3.43
N LEU A 117 3.15 13.99 2.51
CA LEU A 117 4.44 14.67 2.38
C LEU A 117 4.27 16.17 2.62
N ARG A 118 5.19 16.76 3.37
CA ARG A 118 5.20 18.20 3.60
C ARG A 118 5.91 18.87 2.42
N ALA A 119 5.19 19.71 1.69
CA ALA A 119 5.69 20.44 0.53
C ALA A 119 5.70 21.93 0.79
N GLN A 120 6.67 22.64 0.21
CA GLN A 120 6.76 24.08 0.22
C GLN A 120 5.95 24.65 -0.95
N LEU A 121 5.21 25.72 -0.67
CA LEU A 121 4.48 26.51 -1.64
C LEU A 121 5.10 27.90 -1.72
N PRO A 122 5.01 28.57 -2.88
CA PRO A 122 5.41 29.95 -2.98
C PRO A 122 4.64 30.82 -1.97
N PRO A 123 5.27 31.91 -1.51
CA PRO A 123 4.60 32.93 -0.70
C PRO A 123 3.29 33.38 -1.36
N ALA A 124 2.29 33.71 -0.54
CA ALA A 124 1.02 34.25 -1.05
C ALA A 124 1.18 35.69 -1.58
N GLU A 125 2.15 36.43 -1.04
CA GLU A 125 2.50 37.79 -1.42
C GLU A 125 4.00 37.87 -1.69
N GLU A 126 4.40 38.74 -2.60
CA GLU A 126 5.80 38.92 -3.01
C GLU A 126 6.66 39.37 -1.81
N GLY A 127 7.75 38.66 -1.55
CA GLY A 127 8.61 38.88 -0.37
C GLY A 127 8.10 38.27 0.95
N GLY A 128 6.93 37.63 0.95
CA GLY A 128 6.40 36.93 2.11
C GLY A 128 7.12 35.60 2.43
N PRO A 129 6.85 35.00 3.61
CA PRO A 129 7.42 33.71 3.95
C PRO A 129 6.84 32.59 3.07
N ALA A 130 7.67 31.59 2.78
CA ALA A 130 7.21 30.38 2.10
C ALA A 130 6.12 29.67 2.92
N ARG A 131 5.09 29.19 2.23
CA ARG A 131 3.98 28.47 2.87
C ARG A 131 4.26 26.97 2.83
N TRP A 132 3.68 26.24 3.76
CA TRP A 132 3.81 24.78 3.82
C TRP A 132 2.45 24.14 3.73
N CYS A 133 2.34 23.05 2.97
CA CYS A 133 1.13 22.25 2.90
C CYS A 133 1.44 20.76 3.06
N MET A 134 0.42 19.99 3.43
CA MET A 134 0.47 18.53 3.35
C MET A 134 -0.04 18.09 1.99
N ALA A 135 0.87 17.63 1.15
CA ALA A 135 0.61 17.04 -0.15
C ALA A 135 0.42 15.52 -0.01
N ARG A 136 -0.48 14.96 -0.81
CA ARG A 136 -0.79 13.52 -0.80
C ARG A 136 -0.77 12.96 -2.22
N PRO A 137 0.42 12.73 -2.80
CA PRO A 137 0.51 12.16 -4.14
C PRO A 137 -0.07 10.75 -4.17
N ASP A 138 -0.71 10.38 -5.28
CA ASP A 138 -1.24 9.03 -5.46
C ASP A 138 -0.11 7.99 -5.50
N VAL A 139 0.93 8.26 -6.30
CA VAL A 139 2.18 7.48 -6.33
C VAL A 139 3.37 8.43 -6.22
N PHE A 140 4.26 8.12 -5.28
CA PHE A 140 5.56 8.78 -5.13
C PHE A 140 6.66 7.75 -5.32
N SER A 141 7.70 8.07 -6.08
CA SER A 141 8.81 7.14 -6.29
C SER A 141 10.15 7.85 -6.35
N ILE A 142 11.20 7.16 -5.93
CA ILE A 142 12.59 7.61 -6.06
C ILE A 142 13.39 6.56 -6.83
N ARG A 143 14.46 6.99 -7.50
CA ARG A 143 15.45 6.10 -8.07
C ARG A 143 16.09 5.27 -6.95
N ASN A 144 16.28 3.98 -7.20
CA ASN A 144 17.13 3.16 -6.35
C ASN A 144 18.61 3.52 -6.61
N THR A 145 19.25 4.18 -5.65
CA THR A 145 20.61 4.72 -5.79
C THR A 145 21.31 4.77 -4.43
N SER A 146 22.64 4.62 -4.42
CA SER A 146 23.48 4.84 -3.25
C SER A 146 23.95 6.30 -3.08
N VAL A 147 23.71 7.15 -4.09
CA VAL A 147 24.09 8.57 -4.11
C VAL A 147 22.85 9.42 -3.88
N GLN A 148 22.84 10.21 -2.80
CA GLN A 148 21.69 11.00 -2.35
C GLN A 148 21.22 12.00 -3.42
N GLU A 149 22.13 12.61 -4.17
CA GLU A 149 21.83 13.60 -5.19
C GLU A 149 21.12 13.01 -6.42
N TYR A 150 21.12 11.68 -6.55
CA TYR A 150 20.56 10.96 -7.70
C TYR A 150 19.18 10.35 -7.42
N VAL A 151 18.58 10.61 -6.25
CA VAL A 151 17.30 10.03 -5.85
C VAL A 151 16.14 10.38 -6.77
N ASP A 152 16.23 11.48 -7.52
CA ASP A 152 15.39 11.75 -8.69
C ASP A 152 13.89 11.49 -8.42
N PRO A 153 13.28 12.21 -7.47
CA PRO A 153 11.93 11.91 -7.00
C PRO A 153 10.90 12.17 -8.10
N ILE A 154 9.79 11.42 -8.13
CA ILE A 154 8.73 11.60 -9.12
C ILE A 154 7.37 11.43 -8.45
N VAL A 155 6.48 12.40 -8.71
CA VAL A 155 5.07 12.34 -8.33
C VAL A 155 4.24 11.92 -9.55
N HIS A 156 3.37 10.93 -9.37
CA HIS A 156 2.28 10.64 -10.30
C HIS A 156 0.94 10.94 -9.61
N GLU A 157 0.18 11.84 -10.20
CA GLU A 157 -1.19 12.18 -9.81
C GLU A 157 -2.15 11.53 -10.81
N ILE A 158 -3.10 10.75 -10.29
CA ILE A 158 -3.91 9.83 -11.07
C ILE A 158 -5.34 10.39 -11.16
N LYS A 159 -5.89 10.35 -12.37
CA LYS A 159 -7.26 10.82 -12.63
C LYS A 159 -8.01 9.81 -13.48
N VAL A 160 -9.12 9.31 -12.94
CA VAL A 160 -10.01 8.34 -13.62
C VAL A 160 -11.38 8.92 -13.97
N HIS A 161 -11.66 10.15 -13.53
CA HIS A 161 -12.90 10.86 -13.84
C HIS A 161 -12.61 12.26 -14.39
N ARG A 162 -13.34 12.65 -15.43
CA ARG A 162 -13.22 13.97 -16.09
C ARG A 162 -13.43 15.14 -15.11
N ALA A 163 -14.44 15.04 -14.26
CA ALA A 163 -14.75 16.08 -13.29
C ALA A 163 -13.61 16.28 -12.27
N ASP A 164 -12.99 15.18 -11.83
CA ASP A 164 -11.85 15.22 -10.90
C ASP A 164 -10.63 15.86 -11.57
N LEU A 165 -10.33 15.48 -12.82
CA LEU A 165 -9.27 16.12 -13.61
C LEU A 165 -9.47 17.63 -13.71
N LEU A 166 -10.67 18.08 -14.11
CA LEU A 166 -10.99 19.51 -14.22
C LEU A 166 -10.95 20.24 -12.87
N GLY A 167 -11.35 19.57 -11.79
CA GLY A 167 -11.26 20.11 -10.44
C GLY A 167 -9.80 20.32 -10.02
N ASP A 168 -8.95 19.36 -10.34
CA ASP A 168 -7.52 19.39 -10.02
C ASP A 168 -6.76 20.48 -10.79
N LEU A 169 -7.02 20.60 -12.10
CA LEU A 169 -6.37 21.59 -12.97
C LEU A 169 -6.63 23.03 -12.53
N ARG A 170 -7.75 23.30 -11.84
CA ARG A 170 -8.08 24.61 -11.26
C ARG A 170 -7.28 24.94 -9.99
N ARG A 171 -6.48 24.02 -9.46
CA ARG A 171 -5.74 24.15 -8.20
C ARG A 171 -4.22 24.22 -8.45
N PRO A 172 -3.69 25.35 -8.96
CA PRO A 172 -2.27 25.48 -9.29
C PRO A 172 -1.37 25.28 -8.06
N GLU A 173 -1.83 25.62 -6.86
CA GLU A 173 -1.07 25.38 -5.62
C GLU A 173 -0.79 23.90 -5.38
N LYS A 174 -1.76 23.01 -5.66
CA LYS A 174 -1.56 21.57 -5.49
C LYS A 174 -0.45 21.06 -6.43
N ARG A 175 -0.45 21.54 -7.67
CA ARG A 175 0.60 21.23 -8.65
C ARG A 175 1.96 21.79 -8.21
N ALA A 176 2.00 23.02 -7.70
CA ALA A 176 3.23 23.61 -7.17
C ALA A 176 3.82 22.76 -6.04
N ALA A 177 2.99 22.24 -5.13
CA ALA A 177 3.43 21.33 -4.07
C ALA A 177 4.05 20.03 -4.61
N TYR A 178 3.49 19.45 -5.68
CA TYR A 178 4.04 18.23 -6.27
C TYR A 178 5.35 18.47 -7.02
N LEU A 179 5.44 19.62 -7.70
CA LEU A 179 6.67 20.04 -8.36
C LEU A 179 7.79 20.36 -7.36
N ASP A 180 7.46 20.87 -6.16
CA ASP A 180 8.40 21.05 -5.05
C ASP A 180 8.91 19.71 -4.52
N LEU A 181 8.02 18.73 -4.31
CA LEU A 181 8.40 17.41 -3.79
C LEU A 181 9.23 16.56 -4.76
N GLY A 182 8.89 16.59 -6.03
CA GLY A 182 9.40 15.66 -7.04
C GLY A 182 10.34 16.30 -8.07
N GLY A 183 10.25 17.59 -8.33
CA GLY A 183 10.85 18.17 -9.55
C GLY A 183 10.14 17.72 -10.84
N GLU A 184 9.59 16.50 -10.89
CA GLU A 184 8.68 16.00 -11.93
C GLU A 184 7.30 15.64 -11.35
N CYS A 185 6.26 16.14 -12.01
CA CYS A 185 4.86 15.80 -11.72
C CYS A 185 4.21 15.26 -12.99
N TRP A 186 3.67 14.05 -12.90
CA TRP A 186 3.02 13.34 -13.98
C TRP A 186 1.53 13.21 -13.73
N TYR A 187 0.71 13.62 -14.69
CA TYR A 187 -0.71 13.28 -14.71
C TYR A 187 -0.90 11.94 -15.42
N VAL A 188 -1.50 10.97 -14.74
CA VAL A 188 -1.87 9.67 -15.35
C VAL A 188 -3.37 9.61 -15.54
N LEU A 189 -3.79 9.57 -16.80
CA LEU A 189 -5.19 9.64 -17.19
C LEU A 189 -5.74 8.23 -17.46
N GLY A 190 -6.79 7.87 -16.73
CA GLY A 190 -7.60 6.70 -17.01
C GLY A 190 -8.53 6.90 -18.22
N CYS A 191 -9.36 5.89 -18.48
CA CYS A 191 -10.37 5.94 -19.53
C CYS A 191 -11.80 6.11 -19.01
N ASP A 192 -12.64 6.73 -19.84
CA ASP A 192 -14.09 6.77 -19.67
C ASP A 192 -14.73 5.39 -19.90
N ALA A 193 -16.05 5.29 -19.71
CA ALA A 193 -16.78 4.04 -19.90
C ALA A 193 -16.75 3.50 -21.36
N LYS A 194 -16.36 4.33 -22.34
CA LYS A 194 -16.20 3.96 -23.75
C LYS A 194 -14.75 3.62 -24.09
N GLY A 195 -13.86 3.56 -23.11
CA GLY A 195 -12.44 3.24 -23.29
C GLY A 195 -11.60 4.39 -23.82
N ARG A 196 -12.12 5.62 -23.86
CA ARG A 196 -11.38 6.80 -24.33
C ARG A 196 -10.71 7.51 -23.16
N PRO A 197 -9.52 8.10 -23.33
CA PRO A 197 -8.86 8.87 -22.28
C PRO A 197 -9.77 9.99 -21.74
N ILE A 198 -9.73 10.23 -20.43
CA ILE A 198 -10.55 11.29 -19.81
C ILE A 198 -10.08 12.72 -20.11
N GLY A 199 -8.99 12.89 -20.84
CA GLY A 199 -8.40 14.16 -21.22
C GLY A 199 -7.23 13.96 -22.18
N THR A 200 -6.73 15.06 -22.72
CA THR A 200 -5.60 15.09 -23.64
C THR A 200 -4.38 15.77 -23.02
N ALA A 201 -3.19 15.57 -23.61
CA ALA A 201 -1.97 16.18 -23.09
C ALA A 201 -1.98 17.72 -23.18
N ASP A 202 -2.69 18.30 -24.15
CA ASP A 202 -2.80 19.74 -24.34
C ASP A 202 -3.59 20.46 -23.24
N GLU A 203 -4.44 19.72 -22.52
CA GLU A 203 -5.17 20.25 -21.37
C GLU A 203 -4.33 20.29 -20.09
N ILE A 204 -3.24 19.51 -20.06
CA ILE A 204 -2.36 19.44 -18.89
C ILE A 204 -1.30 20.55 -18.99
N PRO A 205 -1.00 21.26 -17.89
CA PRO A 205 0.06 22.26 -17.84
C PRO A 205 1.40 21.74 -18.38
N LEU A 206 2.12 22.59 -19.12
CA LEU A 206 3.36 22.23 -19.81
C LEU A 206 4.49 21.83 -18.85
N GLU A 207 4.42 22.29 -17.60
CA GLU A 207 5.33 21.89 -16.52
C GLU A 207 5.13 20.46 -16.02
N CYS A 208 4.14 19.72 -16.53
CA CYS A 208 3.83 18.35 -16.15
C CYS A 208 3.92 17.36 -17.33
N GLY A 209 4.32 16.13 -16.99
CA GLY A 209 4.22 14.98 -17.87
C GLY A 209 2.80 14.42 -17.93
N VAL A 210 2.50 13.68 -18.98
CA VAL A 210 1.20 13.07 -19.23
C VAL A 210 1.38 11.63 -19.66
N MET A 211 0.74 10.73 -18.92
CA MET A 211 0.57 9.33 -19.30
C MET A 211 -0.91 9.02 -19.44
N VAL A 212 -1.22 8.06 -20.29
CA VAL A 212 -2.59 7.61 -20.55
C VAL A 212 -2.63 6.10 -20.44
N MET A 213 -3.66 5.58 -19.77
CA MET A 213 -3.94 4.15 -19.71
C MET A 213 -4.64 3.71 -21.00
N GLU A 214 -3.97 2.98 -21.87
CA GLU A 214 -4.52 2.47 -23.13
C GLU A 214 -4.39 0.95 -23.19
N ALA A 215 -5.51 0.25 -23.37
CA ALA A 215 -5.54 -1.22 -23.46
C ALA A 215 -4.71 -1.92 -22.36
N ASN A 216 -4.84 -1.44 -21.12
CA ASN A 216 -4.12 -1.93 -19.93
C ASN A 216 -2.58 -1.72 -19.96
N ARG A 217 -2.10 -0.73 -20.72
CA ARG A 217 -0.71 -0.27 -20.72
C ARG A 217 -0.65 1.23 -20.50
N LEU A 218 0.41 1.68 -19.83
CA LEU A 218 0.70 3.11 -19.68
C LEU A 218 1.48 3.61 -20.89
N THR A 219 0.86 4.52 -21.66
CA THR A 219 1.49 5.20 -22.80
C THR A 219 1.89 6.61 -22.38
N VAL A 220 3.14 7.03 -22.69
CA VAL A 220 3.58 8.42 -22.47
C VAL A 220 3.03 9.28 -23.61
N ALA A 221 2.13 10.20 -23.28
CA ALA A 221 1.60 11.19 -24.23
C ALA A 221 2.48 12.44 -24.31
N ARG A 222 3.09 12.84 -23.18
CA ARG A 222 4.09 13.92 -23.12
C ARG A 222 5.05 13.68 -21.96
N ALA A 223 6.35 13.81 -22.20
CA ALA A 223 7.33 13.68 -21.12
C ALA A 223 7.26 14.88 -20.14
N ALA A 224 7.42 14.62 -18.85
CA ALA A 224 7.62 15.70 -17.88
C ALA A 224 8.94 16.44 -18.17
N PRO A 225 8.96 17.78 -18.08
CA PRO A 225 10.21 18.53 -18.17
C PRO A 225 11.14 18.14 -17.02
N ARG A 226 12.37 17.73 -17.35
CA ARG A 226 13.40 17.44 -16.33
C ARG A 226 13.84 18.73 -15.65
N ARG A 227 13.76 18.77 -14.33
CA ARG A 227 14.29 19.87 -13.52
C ARG A 227 15.64 19.51 -12.92
N SER A 228 16.38 20.54 -12.47
CA SER A 228 17.62 20.34 -11.74
C SER A 228 17.34 19.49 -10.50
N ARG A 229 18.20 18.49 -10.28
CA ARG A 229 18.06 17.54 -9.17
C ARG A 229 18.23 18.29 -7.85
N GLN A 230 17.21 18.27 -7.01
CA GLN A 230 17.30 18.79 -5.65
C GLN A 230 17.39 17.63 -4.66
N PRO A 231 18.24 17.74 -3.62
CA PRO A 231 18.25 16.76 -2.55
C PRO A 231 16.89 16.75 -1.85
N LEU A 232 16.40 15.55 -1.51
CA LEU A 232 15.16 15.43 -0.77
C LEU A 232 15.28 16.07 0.62
N PRO A 233 14.31 16.90 1.04
CA PRO A 233 14.29 17.42 2.41
C PRO A 233 14.26 16.29 3.44
N VAL A 234 14.92 16.49 4.59
CA VAL A 234 14.95 15.49 5.68
C VAL A 234 13.54 15.07 6.11
N GLY A 235 12.58 16.00 6.12
CA GLY A 235 11.18 15.69 6.43
C GLY A 235 10.54 14.68 5.48
N VAL A 236 10.91 14.70 4.19
CA VAL A 236 10.47 13.71 3.21
C VAL A 236 11.11 12.36 3.51
N TRP A 237 12.43 12.31 3.75
CA TRP A 237 13.11 11.08 4.16
C TRP A 237 12.47 10.42 5.39
N MET A 238 12.11 11.21 6.41
CA MET A 238 11.43 10.70 7.60
C MET A 238 10.05 10.12 7.29
N ALA A 239 9.32 10.70 6.34
CA ALA A 239 8.04 10.17 5.90
C ALA A 239 8.22 8.84 5.14
N LEU A 240 9.22 8.75 4.26
CA LEU A 240 9.54 7.53 3.52
C LEU A 240 9.97 6.40 4.46
N ALA A 241 10.85 6.69 5.43
CA ALA A 241 11.34 5.69 6.39
C ALA A 241 10.23 5.12 7.30
N LYS A 242 9.17 5.89 7.55
CA LYS A 242 8.01 5.44 8.34
C LYS A 242 6.99 4.64 7.52
N ALA A 243 7.07 4.70 6.19
CA ALA A 243 6.12 4.09 5.29
C ALA A 243 6.69 2.83 4.63
N ALA A 244 5.86 1.81 4.45
CA ALA A 244 6.24 0.64 3.67
C ALA A 244 6.19 0.97 2.17
N PRO A 245 7.29 0.77 1.40
CA PRO A 245 7.23 0.87 -0.05
C PRO A 245 6.35 -0.24 -0.62
N VAL A 246 5.87 -0.03 -1.85
CA VAL A 246 5.22 -1.06 -2.65
C VAL A 246 6.22 -2.15 -2.94
N THR A 247 5.91 -3.36 -2.49
CA THR A 247 6.70 -4.56 -2.77
C THR A 247 6.51 -4.95 -4.23
N GLY A 248 7.61 -5.11 -4.96
CA GLY A 248 7.62 -5.69 -6.30
C GLY A 248 7.69 -7.21 -6.26
N LEU A 249 7.34 -7.84 -7.38
CA LEU A 249 7.55 -9.27 -7.69
C LEU A 249 9.05 -9.69 -7.74
N ILE A 250 9.96 -8.84 -7.27
CA ILE A 250 11.38 -8.88 -7.63
C ILE A 250 12.20 -9.76 -6.68
N ASP A 251 11.72 -10.06 -5.47
CA ASP A 251 12.51 -10.89 -4.55
C ASP A 251 12.48 -12.39 -4.92
N ASP A 252 11.45 -12.88 -5.60
CA ASP A 252 11.30 -14.32 -5.91
C ASP A 252 11.68 -14.70 -7.36
N GLU A 253 11.63 -13.75 -8.32
CA GLU A 253 11.83 -14.08 -9.74
C GLU A 253 13.30 -14.05 -10.20
N GLN A 254 14.20 -13.37 -9.47
CA GLN A 254 15.64 -13.42 -9.78
C GLN A 254 16.31 -14.74 -9.35
N GLY A 255 15.75 -15.47 -8.38
CA GLY A 255 16.25 -16.78 -7.99
C GLY A 255 15.95 -17.89 -9.01
N LEU A 256 14.93 -17.72 -9.86
CA LEU A 256 14.47 -18.73 -10.82
C LEU A 256 15.26 -18.75 -12.14
N LEU A 257 16.16 -17.78 -12.36
CA LEU A 257 17.00 -17.73 -13.56
C LEU A 257 18.35 -18.45 -13.38
N ALA A 258 18.71 -18.89 -12.17
CA ALA A 258 19.94 -19.62 -11.93
C ALA A 258 19.86 -21.13 -12.25
N ASP A 259 18.65 -21.70 -12.33
CA ASP A 259 18.43 -23.16 -12.51
C ASP A 259 18.08 -23.57 -13.94
N ALA A 260 18.09 -22.64 -14.91
CA ALA A 260 17.73 -22.94 -16.31
C ALA A 260 18.94 -23.27 -17.22
N GLU A 261 20.18 -23.24 -16.71
CA GLU A 261 21.38 -23.69 -17.44
C GLU A 261 22.02 -24.90 -16.75
N GLN A 262 21.30 -26.03 -16.73
CA GLN A 262 21.88 -27.35 -16.51
C GLN A 262 20.89 -28.44 -16.94
N ASN A 263 20.72 -28.59 -18.26
CA ASN A 263 20.39 -29.88 -18.87
C ASN A 263 20.77 -29.90 -20.36
#